data_AF-A0A929F7X0-F1
#
_entry.id   AF-A0A929F7X0-F1
#
_cell.length_a   1.000
_cell.length_b   1.000
_cell.length_c   1.000
_cell.angle_alpha   90.00
_cell.angle_beta   90.00
_cell.angle_gamma   90.00
#
_symmetry.space_group_name_H-M   'P 1'
#
loop_
_entity.id
_entity.type
_entity.pdbx_description
1 polymer ?
#
loop_
_entity_poly.entity_id
_entity_poly.type
_entity_poly.pdbx_seq_one_letter_code
_entity_poly.pdbx_strand_id
1 'polypeptide(L)'
;SIIFGLIVAVFGFILTPYLVPLVTKSATVTRTAITYMRLIFWGMPFMFIAFTFQSILSAKGDTVTPMYINLFTVTLNVILDPFLIFGWWRFPHLGVLGAALATIICQGIAASISLYLLFKGTKGIKVTLNGLIPAWKWLKKIFKIGLPAAIGHSTTAFGFVLVMAIIGRVSNPETVIAAYGVGDKLINIIFIVVDGLGTGIVTLIGQNLGANLINRVEEIARKSLWVVFLITLLEAALVLTLRIP
;
A
#
# COMPACT_ATOMS: atom_id res chain seq x y z
N SER A 1 -10.30 2.85 11.53
CA SER A 1 -8.91 2.55 11.12
C SER A 1 -8.12 1.88 12.22
N ILE A 2 -7.98 2.47 13.42
CA ILE A 2 -7.21 1.85 14.53
C ILE A 2 -7.74 0.47 14.92
N ILE A 3 -9.04 0.38 15.25
CA ILE A 3 -9.68 -0.90 15.64
C ILE A 3 -9.52 -1.95 14.54
N PHE A 4 -9.81 -1.57 13.29
CA PHE A 4 -9.66 -2.47 12.16
C PHE A 4 -8.21 -2.91 11.94
N GLY A 5 -7.25 -2.00 12.05
CA GLY A 5 -5.83 -2.31 11.95
C GLY A 5 -5.33 -3.22 13.07
N LEU A 6 -5.84 -3.06 14.30
CA LEU A 6 -5.56 -3.96 15.41
C LEU A 6 -6.14 -5.36 15.17
N ILE A 7 -7.37 -5.45 14.65
CA ILE A 7 -7.97 -6.72 14.25
C ILE A 7 -7.08 -7.40 13.21
N VAL A 8 -6.72 -6.70 12.13
CA VAL A 8 -5.84 -7.26 11.08
C VAL A 8 -4.46 -7.66 11.64
N ALA A 9 -3.89 -6.86 12.53
CA ALA A 9 -2.61 -7.16 13.19
C ALA A 9 -2.67 -8.46 13.99
N VAL A 10 -3.69 -8.62 14.85
CA VAL A 10 -3.87 -9.80 15.70
C VAL A 10 -4.15 -11.04 14.86
N PHE A 11 -5.10 -10.97 13.92
CA PHE A 11 -5.41 -12.09 13.03
C PHE A 11 -4.20 -12.49 12.19
N GLY A 12 -3.48 -11.52 11.61
CA GLY A 12 -2.27 -11.78 10.86
C GLY A 12 -1.18 -12.43 11.70
N PHE A 13 -0.93 -11.93 12.91
CA PHE A 13 0.06 -12.48 13.83
C PHE A 13 -0.22 -13.95 14.20
N ILE A 14 -1.50 -14.27 14.45
CA ILE A 14 -1.97 -15.61 14.80
C ILE A 14 -1.93 -16.55 13.58
N LEU A 15 -2.36 -16.08 12.40
CA LEU A 15 -2.46 -16.90 11.20
C LEU A 15 -1.11 -17.14 10.50
N THR A 16 -0.14 -16.23 10.66
CA THR A 16 1.18 -16.31 9.99
C THR A 16 1.86 -17.69 10.11
N PRO A 17 2.00 -18.31 11.31
CA PRO A 17 2.66 -19.61 11.44
C PRO A 17 1.93 -20.76 10.73
N TYR A 18 0.63 -20.60 10.45
CA TYR A 18 -0.15 -21.61 9.73
C TYR A 18 -0.11 -21.37 8.23
N LEU A 19 -0.05 -20.12 7.77
CA LEU A 19 -0.06 -19.76 6.36
C LEU A 19 1.31 -19.87 5.70
N VAL A 20 2.39 -19.44 6.36
CA VAL A 20 3.74 -19.44 5.78
C VAL A 20 4.22 -20.85 5.36
N PRO A 21 4.03 -21.91 6.17
CA PRO A 21 4.45 -23.26 5.78
C PRO A 21 3.68 -23.84 4.58
N LEU A 22 2.51 -23.27 4.23
CA LEU A 22 1.77 -23.66 3.03
C LEU A 22 2.43 -23.15 1.75
N VAL A 23 3.23 -22.09 1.85
CA VAL A 23 3.90 -21.44 0.71
C VAL A 23 5.29 -22.03 0.48
N THR A 24 6.02 -22.38 1.55
CA THR A 24 7.38 -22.93 1.44
C THR A 24 7.63 -24.05 2.45
N LYS A 25 8.38 -25.06 2.02
CA LYS A 25 8.79 -26.19 2.85
C LYS A 25 10.16 -26.00 3.52
N SER A 26 10.90 -24.94 3.17
CA SER A 26 12.22 -24.68 3.75
C SER A 26 12.11 -24.14 5.17
N ALA A 27 12.63 -24.88 6.16
CA ALA A 27 12.51 -24.53 7.58
C ALA A 27 13.18 -23.18 7.94
N THR A 28 14.33 -22.88 7.31
CA THR A 28 15.07 -21.61 7.53
C THR A 28 14.31 -20.42 6.97
N VAL A 29 13.73 -20.55 5.77
CA VAL A 29 12.91 -19.51 5.15
C VAL A 29 11.61 -19.31 5.93
N THR A 30 10.94 -20.40 6.31
CA THR A 30 9.70 -20.35 7.10
C THR A 30 9.90 -19.62 8.43
N ARG A 31 10.95 -19.95 9.20
CA ARG A 31 11.23 -19.27 10.48
C ARG A 31 11.44 -17.78 10.28
N THR A 32 12.25 -17.41 9.28
CA THR A 32 12.56 -16.00 8.99
C THR A 32 11.32 -15.24 8.54
N ALA A 33 10.53 -15.81 7.63
CA ALA A 33 9.29 -15.23 7.13
C ALA A 33 8.23 -15.08 8.24
N ILE A 34 8.08 -16.05 9.13
CA ILE A 34 7.14 -15.96 10.26
C ILE A 34 7.50 -14.78 11.17
N THR A 35 8.78 -14.66 11.57
CA THR A 35 9.21 -13.56 12.45
C THR A 35 9.07 -12.21 11.76
N TYR A 36 9.45 -12.11 10.48
CA TYR A 36 9.29 -10.90 9.67
C TYR A 36 7.82 -10.48 9.56
N MET A 37 6.94 -11.38 9.12
CA MET A 37 5.53 -11.09 8.93
C MET A 37 4.84 -10.70 10.23
N ARG A 38 5.11 -11.42 11.32
CA ARG A 38 4.58 -11.06 12.65
C ARG A 38 4.97 -9.65 13.05
N LEU A 39 6.20 -9.25 12.78
CA LEU A 39 6.67 -7.90 13.05
C LEU A 39 5.89 -6.89 12.18
N ILE A 40 5.81 -7.10 10.86
CA ILE A 40 5.04 -6.25 9.94
C ILE A 40 3.57 -6.11 10.36
N PHE A 41 2.92 -7.17 10.84
CA PHE A 41 1.54 -7.12 11.31
C PHE A 41 1.34 -6.14 12.47
N TRP A 42 2.33 -5.96 13.35
CA TRP A 42 2.26 -4.91 14.39
C TRP A 42 2.26 -3.49 13.83
N GLY A 43 2.76 -3.27 12.61
CA GLY A 43 2.71 -1.99 11.91
C GLY A 43 1.34 -1.66 11.30
N MET A 44 0.45 -2.64 11.14
CA MET A 44 -0.85 -2.47 10.47
C MET A 44 -1.68 -1.30 11.01
N PRO A 45 -1.83 -1.10 12.35
CA PRO A 45 -2.58 0.05 12.86
C PRO A 45 -2.04 1.39 12.34
N PHE A 46 -0.72 1.55 12.27
CA PHE A 46 -0.06 2.76 11.76
C PHE A 46 -0.30 2.93 10.26
N MET A 47 -0.17 1.84 9.48
CA MET A 47 -0.46 1.84 8.05
C MET A 47 -1.91 2.29 7.78
N PHE A 48 -2.89 1.72 8.50
CA PHE A 48 -4.29 2.10 8.33
C PHE A 48 -4.57 3.55 8.71
N ILE A 49 -3.88 4.11 9.70
CA ILE A 49 -3.99 5.55 10.03
C ILE A 49 -3.49 6.39 8.86
N ALA A 50 -2.29 6.11 8.35
CA ALA A 50 -1.70 6.85 7.23
C ALA A 50 -2.56 6.75 5.96
N PHE A 51 -3.08 5.57 5.63
CA PHE A 51 -4.00 5.39 4.50
C PHE A 51 -5.32 6.12 4.68
N THR A 52 -5.86 6.14 5.90
CA THR A 52 -7.08 6.90 6.18
C THR A 52 -6.85 8.39 6.01
N PHE A 53 -5.71 8.90 6.50
CA PHE A 53 -5.32 10.29 6.33
C PHE A 53 -5.17 10.66 4.85
N GLN A 54 -4.44 9.85 4.08
CA GLN A 54 -4.31 10.00 2.63
C GLN A 54 -5.69 10.06 1.98
N SER A 55 -6.58 9.11 2.26
CA SER A 55 -7.93 9.08 1.69
C SER A 55 -8.77 10.29 2.07
N ILE A 56 -8.67 10.78 3.32
CA ILE A 56 -9.38 11.98 3.79
C ILE A 56 -8.90 13.23 3.02
N LEU A 57 -7.59 13.43 2.92
CA LEU A 57 -7.04 14.60 2.23
C LEU A 57 -7.22 14.52 0.72
N SER A 58 -7.03 13.34 0.11
CA SER A 58 -7.34 13.10 -1.29
C SER A 58 -8.81 13.39 -1.58
N ALA A 59 -9.76 12.92 -0.76
CA ALA A 59 -11.18 13.22 -0.95
C ALA A 59 -11.48 14.74 -0.90
N LYS A 60 -10.69 15.51 -0.16
CA LYS A 60 -10.76 16.98 -0.13
C LYS A 60 -10.04 17.65 -1.31
N GLY A 61 -9.22 16.91 -2.06
CA GLY A 61 -8.39 17.43 -3.16
C GLY A 61 -6.99 17.87 -2.73
N ASP A 62 -6.56 17.60 -1.50
CA ASP A 62 -5.19 17.83 -1.04
C ASP A 62 -4.37 16.53 -1.19
N THR A 63 -3.76 16.33 -2.35
CA THR A 63 -2.88 15.19 -2.63
C THR A 63 -1.42 15.47 -2.26
N VAL A 64 -1.07 16.75 -2.12
CA VAL A 64 0.30 17.23 -1.90
C VAL A 64 0.76 17.00 -0.46
N THR A 65 -0.11 17.23 0.52
CA THR A 65 0.25 17.05 1.94
C THR A 65 0.61 15.59 2.26
N PRO A 66 -0.20 14.59 1.89
CA PRO A 66 0.20 13.20 2.07
C PRO A 66 1.45 12.80 1.26
N MET A 67 1.64 13.36 0.06
CA MET A 67 2.83 13.13 -0.75
C MET A 67 4.11 13.55 -0.02
N TYR A 68 4.13 14.72 0.63
CA TYR A 68 5.29 15.16 1.41
C TYR A 68 5.55 14.27 2.64
N ILE A 69 4.50 13.78 3.31
CA ILE A 69 4.67 12.82 4.41
C ILE A 69 5.29 11.53 3.88
N ASN A 70 4.77 10.98 2.77
CA ASN A 70 5.31 9.77 2.15
C ASN A 70 6.76 9.97 1.69
N LEU A 71 7.08 11.10 1.07
CA LEU A 71 8.45 11.41 0.65
C LEU A 71 9.41 11.44 1.83
N PHE A 72 9.01 12.10 2.93
CA PHE A 72 9.80 12.14 4.15
C PHE A 72 10.00 10.76 4.76
N THR A 73 8.94 9.95 4.86
CA THR A 73 9.02 8.62 5.50
C THR A 73 9.72 7.58 4.64
N VAL A 74 9.60 7.65 3.31
CA VAL A 74 10.38 6.83 2.39
C VAL A 74 11.87 7.22 2.46
N THR A 75 12.18 8.51 2.48
CA THR A 75 13.57 8.97 2.64
C THR A 75 14.15 8.48 3.97
N LEU A 76 13.39 8.60 5.05
CA LEU A 76 13.79 8.10 6.35
C LEU A 76 13.98 6.57 6.35
N ASN A 77 13.12 5.83 5.65
CA ASN A 77 13.23 4.39 5.53
C ASN A 77 14.52 3.97 4.81
N VAL A 78 14.83 4.60 3.67
CA VAL A 78 16.09 4.38 2.93
C VAL A 78 17.31 4.68 3.80
N ILE A 79 17.23 5.68 4.67
CA ILE A 79 18.32 6.01 5.60
C ILE A 79 18.42 4.96 6.72
N LEU A 80 17.31 4.53 7.30
CA LEU A 80 17.29 3.59 8.45
C LEU A 80 17.68 2.17 8.06
N ASP A 81 17.38 1.75 6.84
CA ASP A 81 17.61 0.38 6.36
C ASP A 81 19.07 -0.06 6.50
N PRO A 82 20.10 0.69 6.02
CA PRO A 82 21.49 0.29 6.21
C PRO A 82 21.91 0.14 7.68
N PHE A 83 21.42 1.00 8.57
CA PHE A 83 21.74 0.91 10.01
C PHE A 83 21.13 -0.34 10.64
N LEU A 84 19.87 -0.66 10.31
CA LEU A 84 19.15 -1.76 10.94
C LEU A 84 19.41 -3.11 10.29
N ILE A 85 19.60 -3.15 8.97
CA ILE A 85 19.87 -4.39 8.23
C ILE A 85 21.31 -4.83 8.47
N PHE A 86 22.28 -3.97 8.17
CA PHE A 86 23.71 -4.31 8.21
C PHE A 86 24.35 -4.07 9.57
N GLY A 87 23.66 -3.42 10.51
CA GLY A 87 24.22 -3.10 11.83
C GLY A 87 25.32 -2.05 11.76
N TRP A 88 25.20 -1.04 10.89
CA TRP A 88 26.19 0.04 10.82
C TRP A 88 26.32 0.79 12.15
N TRP A 89 27.54 1.24 12.44
CA TRP A 89 27.91 1.97 13.66
C TRP A 89 27.76 1.15 14.95
N ARG A 90 26.70 1.38 15.73
CA ARG A 90 26.42 0.73 17.03
C ARG A 90 25.16 -0.13 17.00
N PHE A 91 24.53 -0.25 15.83
CA PHE A 91 23.31 -1.03 15.69
C PHE A 91 23.63 -2.52 15.56
N PRO A 92 22.82 -3.42 16.15
CA PRO A 92 22.96 -4.84 15.92
C PRO A 92 22.63 -5.19 14.46
N HIS A 93 23.28 -6.22 13.93
CA HIS A 93 22.98 -6.73 12.58
C HIS A 93 21.66 -7.52 12.61
N LEU A 94 20.53 -6.86 12.32
CA LEU A 94 19.20 -7.49 12.38
C LEU A 94 18.76 -8.14 11.06
N GLY A 95 19.49 -7.90 9.96
CA GLY A 95 19.17 -8.45 8.64
C GLY A 95 17.73 -8.13 8.20
N VAL A 96 16.99 -9.15 7.76
CA VAL A 96 15.59 -9.03 7.30
C VAL A 96 14.65 -8.45 8.38
N LEU A 97 14.93 -8.70 9.67
CA LEU A 97 14.14 -8.12 10.75
C LEU A 97 14.38 -6.61 10.90
N GLY A 98 15.59 -6.15 10.58
CA GLY A 98 15.93 -4.73 10.55
C GLY A 98 15.08 -3.96 9.54
N ALA A 99 14.87 -4.54 8.34
CA ALA A 99 14.02 -3.96 7.30
C ALA A 99 12.55 -3.83 7.75
N ALA A 100 11.99 -4.87 8.40
CA ALA A 100 10.64 -4.80 8.97
C ALA A 100 10.53 -3.73 10.06
N LEU A 101 11.52 -3.64 10.95
CA LEU A 101 11.53 -2.64 12.01
C LEU A 101 11.62 -1.21 11.46
N ALA A 102 12.51 -0.96 10.49
CA ALA A 102 12.63 0.31 9.80
C ALA A 102 11.28 0.74 9.19
N THR A 103 10.61 -0.20 8.54
CA THR A 103 9.30 0.01 7.92
C THR A 103 8.25 0.43 8.96
N ILE A 104 8.15 -0.29 10.09
CA ILE A 104 7.17 0.01 11.13
C ILE A 104 7.46 1.35 11.80
N ILE A 105 8.73 1.70 12.03
CA ILE A 105 9.12 3.00 12.57
C ILE A 105 8.66 4.12 11.63
N CYS A 106 8.90 3.97 10.33
CA CYS A 106 8.49 4.96 9.33
C CYS A 106 6.96 5.07 9.23
N GLN A 107 6.23 3.95 9.29
CA GLN A 107 4.77 3.95 9.36
C GLN A 107 4.25 4.61 10.63
N GLY A 108 4.88 4.36 11.78
CA GLY A 108 4.57 5.01 13.06
C GLY A 108 4.72 6.52 12.96
N ILE A 109 5.84 7.00 12.39
CA ILE A 109 6.08 8.43 12.16
C ILE A 109 5.04 9.01 11.19
N ALA A 110 4.73 8.32 10.08
CA ALA A 110 3.69 8.73 9.14
C ALA A 110 2.34 8.90 9.85
N ALA A 111 1.96 7.91 10.67
CA ALA A 111 0.72 7.90 11.43
C ALA A 111 0.68 9.02 12.47
N SER A 112 1.78 9.27 13.18
CA SER A 112 1.90 10.35 14.16
C SER A 112 1.74 11.73 13.50
N ILE A 113 2.43 11.98 12.39
CA ILE A 113 2.30 13.25 11.64
C ILE A 113 0.87 13.41 11.11
N SER A 114 0.30 12.34 10.55
CA SER A 114 -1.07 12.30 10.04
C SER A 114 -2.10 12.65 11.11
N LEU A 115 -2.01 12.01 12.29
CA LEU A 115 -2.89 12.30 13.43
C LEU A 115 -2.71 13.73 13.93
N TYR A 116 -1.47 14.20 14.08
CA TYR A 116 -1.18 15.57 14.50
C TYR A 116 -1.87 16.59 13.58
N LEU A 117 -1.76 16.42 12.26
CA LEU A 117 -2.38 17.32 11.29
C LEU A 117 -3.92 17.29 11.36
N LEU A 118 -4.52 16.12 11.56
CA LEU A 118 -5.97 15.96 11.74
C LEU A 118 -6.47 16.59 13.04
N PHE A 119 -5.77 16.41 14.16
CA PHE A 119 -6.18 17.01 15.44
C PHE A 119 -5.97 18.52 15.47
N LYS A 120 -4.92 19.03 14.81
CA LYS A 120 -4.66 20.47 14.70
C LYS A 120 -5.69 21.17 13.79
N GLY A 121 -6.27 20.45 12.83
CA GLY A 121 -7.28 21.00 11.92
C GLY A 121 -6.73 21.91 10.80
N THR A 122 -5.41 21.96 10.63
CA THR A 122 -4.73 22.87 9.68
C THR A 122 -5.16 22.70 8.22
N LYS A 123 -5.68 21.53 7.86
CA LYS A 123 -6.15 21.22 6.52
C LYS A 123 -7.67 21.27 6.39
N GLY A 124 -8.34 22.06 7.23
CA GLY A 124 -9.79 22.28 7.19
C GLY A 124 -10.64 21.08 7.61
N ILE A 125 -10.00 20.03 8.14
CA ILE A 125 -10.65 18.86 8.75
C ILE A 125 -10.04 18.72 10.13
N LYS A 126 -10.84 18.96 11.18
CA LYS A 126 -10.43 18.84 12.57
C LYS A 126 -11.11 17.63 13.19
N VAL A 127 -10.33 16.63 13.57
CA VAL A 127 -10.81 15.49 14.35
C VAL A 127 -10.82 15.89 15.82
N THR A 128 -11.93 15.63 16.49
CA THR A 128 -12.06 15.79 17.95
C THR A 128 -12.27 14.41 18.58
N LEU A 129 -11.71 14.18 19.77
CA LEU A 129 -11.88 12.90 20.46
C LEU A 129 -13.37 12.59 20.73
N ASN A 130 -14.15 13.62 21.06
CA ASN A 130 -15.60 13.53 21.25
C ASN A 130 -16.38 13.25 19.96
N GLY A 131 -15.76 13.49 18.79
CA GLY A 131 -16.34 13.21 17.47
C GLY A 131 -16.04 11.80 16.95
N LEU A 132 -15.19 11.02 17.62
CA LEU A 132 -14.81 9.66 17.23
C LEU A 132 -15.85 8.59 17.61
N ILE A 133 -17.14 8.95 17.57
CA ILE A 133 -18.23 8.05 17.90
C ILE A 133 -18.56 7.20 16.66
N PRO A 134 -18.58 5.86 16.76
CA PRO A 134 -18.90 4.99 15.63
C PRO A 134 -20.30 5.26 15.07
N ALA A 135 -20.37 5.89 13.90
CA ALA A 135 -21.60 6.10 13.18
C ALA A 135 -21.92 4.87 12.30
N TRP A 136 -22.73 3.94 12.83
CA TRP A 136 -23.02 2.65 12.19
C TRP A 136 -23.54 2.77 10.75
N LYS A 137 -24.36 3.78 10.46
CA LYS A 137 -24.85 4.08 9.10
C LYS A 137 -23.72 4.29 8.11
N TRP A 138 -22.71 5.08 8.47
CA TRP A 138 -21.55 5.37 7.63
C TRP A 138 -20.60 4.19 7.57
N LEU A 139 -20.40 3.49 8.68
CA LEU A 139 -19.56 2.30 8.74
C LEU A 139 -20.07 1.22 7.77
N LYS A 140 -21.38 0.93 7.77
CA LYS A 140 -22.00 0.02 6.80
C LYS A 140 -21.77 0.44 5.35
N LYS A 141 -21.86 1.75 5.05
CA LYS A 141 -21.63 2.27 3.70
C LYS A 141 -20.16 2.09 3.28
N ILE A 142 -19.21 2.37 4.18
CA ILE A 142 -17.78 2.15 3.95
C ILE A 142 -17.52 0.67 3.65
N PHE A 143 -18.05 -0.25 4.47
CA PHE A 143 -17.87 -1.69 4.22
C PHE A 143 -18.55 -2.17 2.94
N LYS A 144 -19.74 -1.66 2.60
CA LYS A 144 -20.44 -2.03 1.36
C LYS A 144 -19.63 -1.69 0.10
N ILE A 145 -18.84 -0.61 0.14
CA ILE A 145 -18.01 -0.16 -0.99
C ILE A 145 -16.61 -0.78 -0.92
N GLY A 146 -16.00 -0.77 0.28
CA GLY A 146 -14.62 -1.18 0.47
C GLY A 146 -14.41 -2.70 0.46
N LEU A 147 -15.39 -3.50 0.91
CA LEU A 147 -15.23 -4.95 0.98
C LEU A 147 -15.13 -5.60 -0.42
N PRO A 148 -15.99 -5.27 -1.42
CA PRO A 148 -15.81 -5.78 -2.78
C PRO A 148 -14.46 -5.37 -3.40
N ALA A 149 -14.03 -4.12 -3.21
CA ALA A 149 -12.73 -3.65 -3.69
C ALA A 149 -11.58 -4.42 -3.03
N ALA A 150 -11.64 -4.63 -1.71
CA ALA A 150 -10.65 -5.40 -0.97
C ALA A 150 -10.59 -6.87 -1.44
N ILE A 151 -11.74 -7.49 -1.72
CA ILE A 151 -11.80 -8.84 -2.30
C ILE A 151 -11.11 -8.86 -3.66
N GLY A 152 -11.40 -7.90 -4.54
CA GLY A 152 -10.73 -7.77 -5.85
C GLY A 152 -9.21 -7.69 -5.72
N HIS A 153 -8.69 -6.80 -4.87
CA HIS A 153 -7.24 -6.71 -4.61
C HIS A 153 -6.67 -7.99 -3.99
N SER A 154 -7.44 -8.66 -3.12
CA SER A 154 -7.03 -9.92 -2.50
C SER A 154 -6.94 -11.06 -3.52
N THR A 155 -7.82 -11.08 -4.53
CA THR A 155 -7.76 -12.03 -5.64
C THR A 155 -6.48 -11.86 -6.45
N THR A 156 -6.06 -10.62 -6.74
CA THR A 156 -4.77 -10.36 -7.40
C THR A 156 -3.59 -10.84 -6.57
N ALA A 157 -3.57 -10.53 -5.27
CA ALA A 157 -2.52 -11.01 -4.36
C ALA A 157 -2.49 -12.54 -4.26
N PHE A 158 -3.65 -13.19 -4.26
CA PHE A 158 -3.74 -14.65 -4.28
C PHE A 158 -3.24 -15.24 -5.62
N GLY A 159 -3.60 -14.63 -6.74
CA GLY A 159 -3.10 -15.00 -8.07
C GLY A 159 -1.57 -14.91 -8.14
N PHE A 160 -0.97 -13.88 -7.54
CA PHE A 160 0.48 -13.76 -7.41
C PHE A 160 1.10 -14.93 -6.65
N VAL A 161 0.51 -15.32 -5.51
CA VAL A 161 0.98 -16.50 -4.74
C VAL A 161 0.93 -17.77 -5.59
N LEU A 162 -0.10 -17.95 -6.41
CA LEU A 162 -0.20 -19.10 -7.32
C LEU A 162 0.91 -19.07 -8.38
N VAL A 163 1.18 -17.92 -8.99
CA VAL A 163 2.27 -17.75 -9.96
C VAL A 163 3.62 -18.09 -9.32
N MET A 164 3.87 -17.57 -8.11
CA MET A 164 5.10 -17.89 -7.36
C MET A 164 5.20 -19.39 -7.01
N ALA A 165 4.09 -20.02 -6.65
CA ALA A 165 4.05 -21.47 -6.39
C ALA A 165 4.30 -22.32 -7.64
N ILE A 166 3.93 -21.84 -8.83
CA ILE A 166 4.25 -22.48 -10.10
C ILE A 166 5.74 -22.29 -10.41
N ILE A 167 6.25 -21.06 -10.31
CA ILE A 167 7.66 -20.75 -10.54
C ILE A 167 8.55 -21.56 -9.59
N GLY A 168 8.17 -21.70 -8.32
CA GLY A 168 8.91 -22.48 -7.34
C GLY A 168 9.04 -23.98 -7.63
N ARG A 169 8.32 -24.51 -8.63
CA ARG A 169 8.37 -25.92 -9.07
C ARG A 169 9.16 -26.15 -10.35
N VAL A 170 9.69 -25.09 -10.98
CA VAL A 170 10.55 -25.23 -12.17
C VAL A 170 11.96 -25.69 -11.77
N SER A 171 12.75 -26.15 -12.73
CA SER A 171 14.10 -26.70 -12.46
C SER A 171 15.08 -25.67 -11.87
N ASN A 172 14.96 -24.39 -12.22
CA ASN A 172 15.82 -23.30 -11.75
C ASN A 172 15.00 -22.19 -11.05
N PRO A 173 14.34 -22.48 -9.91
CA PRO A 173 13.36 -21.58 -9.33
C PRO A 173 14.00 -20.25 -8.86
N GLU A 174 15.22 -20.28 -8.35
CA GLU A 174 15.93 -19.08 -7.86
C GLU A 174 16.17 -18.06 -8.99
N THR A 175 16.67 -18.51 -10.13
CA THR A 175 16.93 -17.64 -11.30
C THR A 175 15.63 -17.07 -11.84
N VAL A 176 14.57 -17.87 -11.92
CA VAL A 176 13.26 -17.42 -12.45
C VAL A 176 12.59 -16.45 -11.49
N ILE A 177 12.65 -16.67 -10.17
CA ILE A 177 12.15 -15.73 -9.16
C ILE A 177 12.92 -14.42 -9.22
N ALA A 178 14.25 -14.47 -9.36
CA ALA A 178 15.08 -13.27 -9.50
C ALA A 178 14.72 -12.47 -10.77
N ALA A 179 14.59 -13.16 -11.91
CA ALA A 179 14.19 -12.54 -13.17
C ALA A 179 12.79 -11.92 -13.09
N TYR A 180 11.83 -12.64 -12.50
CA TYR A 180 10.48 -12.12 -12.24
C TYR A 180 10.53 -10.87 -11.37
N GLY A 181 11.33 -10.88 -10.29
CA GLY A 181 11.46 -9.73 -9.39
C GLY A 181 12.05 -8.47 -10.07
N VAL A 182 12.95 -8.63 -11.05
CA VAL A 182 13.44 -7.52 -11.87
C VAL A 182 12.33 -7.01 -12.80
N GLY A 183 11.63 -7.92 -13.49
CA GLY A 183 10.52 -7.57 -14.37
C GLY A 183 9.38 -6.86 -13.66
N ASP A 184 8.97 -7.36 -12.50
CA ASP A 184 7.91 -6.78 -11.67
C ASP A 184 8.24 -5.35 -11.22
N LYS A 185 9.50 -5.08 -10.82
CA LYS A 185 9.95 -3.72 -10.49
C LYS A 185 9.85 -2.77 -11.68
N LEU A 186 10.24 -3.22 -12.87
CA LEU A 186 10.13 -2.41 -14.09
C LEU A 186 8.67 -2.09 -14.42
N ILE A 187 7.80 -3.12 -14.35
CA ILE A 187 6.35 -2.94 -14.56
C ILE A 187 5.79 -1.94 -13.54
N ASN A 188 6.12 -2.08 -12.26
CA ASN A 188 5.64 -1.16 -11.22
C ASN A 188 6.04 0.30 -11.48
N ILE A 189 7.28 0.56 -11.93
CA ILE A 189 7.73 1.93 -12.27
C ILE A 189 6.90 2.53 -13.39
N ILE A 190 6.59 1.73 -14.41
CA ILE A 190 5.80 2.15 -15.57
C ILE A 190 4.36 2.46 -15.13
N PHE A 191 3.74 1.60 -14.32
CA PHE A 191 2.33 1.74 -13.92
C PHE A 191 2.06 2.83 -12.87
N ILE A 192 3.07 3.37 -12.18
CA ILE A 192 2.89 4.45 -11.18
C ILE A 192 2.13 5.66 -11.75
N VAL A 193 2.32 5.98 -13.04
CA VAL A 193 1.66 7.13 -13.69
C VAL A 193 0.15 6.89 -13.79
N VAL A 194 -0.24 5.69 -14.24
CA VAL A 194 -1.65 5.28 -14.34
C VAL A 194 -2.31 5.22 -12.98
N ASP A 195 -1.65 4.65 -11.96
CA ASP A 195 -2.19 4.57 -10.60
C ASP A 195 -2.41 5.96 -9.98
N GLY A 196 -1.46 6.87 -10.18
CA GLY A 196 -1.55 8.25 -9.73
C GLY A 196 -2.71 8.99 -10.38
N LEU A 197 -2.85 8.87 -11.71
CA LEU A 197 -3.98 9.46 -12.44
C LEU A 197 -5.32 8.87 -12.02
N GLY A 198 -5.40 7.55 -11.87
CA GLY A 198 -6.61 6.85 -11.44
C GLY A 198 -7.13 7.39 -10.11
N THR A 199 -6.24 7.58 -9.13
CA THR A 199 -6.60 8.16 -7.82
C THR A 199 -7.13 9.59 -7.95
N GLY A 200 -6.54 10.41 -8.83
CA GLY A 200 -7.01 11.76 -9.12
C GLY A 200 -8.38 11.80 -9.79
N ILE A 201 -8.59 10.93 -10.78
CA ILE A 201 -9.87 10.79 -11.51
C ILE A 201 -10.99 10.37 -10.55
N VAL A 202 -10.76 9.38 -9.69
CA VAL A 202 -11.74 8.94 -8.67
C VAL A 202 -12.10 10.09 -7.73
N THR A 203 -11.13 10.89 -7.32
CA THR A 203 -11.36 12.09 -6.49
C THR A 203 -12.23 13.11 -7.22
N LEU A 204 -11.88 13.45 -8.45
CA LEU A 204 -12.63 14.42 -9.26
C LEU A 204 -14.07 13.95 -9.51
N ILE A 205 -14.27 12.68 -9.86
CA ILE A 205 -15.59 12.09 -10.03
C ILE A 205 -16.37 12.14 -8.72
N GLY A 206 -15.77 11.71 -7.62
CA GLY A 206 -16.41 11.68 -6.30
C GLY A 206 -16.87 13.07 -5.83
N GLN A 207 -16.04 14.09 -6.02
CA GLN A 207 -16.38 15.48 -5.67
C GLN A 207 -17.51 16.04 -6.54
N ASN A 208 -17.44 15.84 -7.86
CA ASN A 208 -18.48 16.34 -8.77
C ASN A 208 -19.81 15.59 -8.58
N LEU A 209 -19.77 14.29 -8.30
CA LEU A 209 -20.96 13.51 -7.96
C LEU A 209 -21.57 13.98 -6.64
N GLY A 210 -20.75 14.27 -5.63
CA GLY A 210 -21.19 14.84 -4.35
C GLY A 210 -21.80 16.24 -4.49
N ALA A 211 -21.34 17.03 -5.47
CA ALA A 211 -21.87 18.35 -5.82
C ALA A 211 -23.07 18.29 -6.79
N ASN A 212 -23.55 17.09 -7.13
CA ASN A 212 -24.63 16.85 -8.09
C ASN A 212 -24.37 17.41 -9.51
N LEU A 213 -23.10 17.51 -9.91
CA LEU A 213 -22.65 18.01 -11.21
C LEU A 213 -22.47 16.86 -12.21
N ILE A 214 -23.57 16.17 -12.54
CA ILE A 214 -23.54 14.92 -13.35
C ILE A 214 -22.90 15.13 -14.73
N ASN A 215 -23.19 16.24 -15.41
CA ASN A 215 -22.58 16.55 -16.70
C ASN A 215 -21.05 16.62 -16.62
N ARG A 216 -20.50 17.17 -15.53
CA ARG A 216 -19.05 17.20 -15.30
C ARG A 216 -18.50 15.82 -15.01
N VAL A 217 -19.23 14.96 -14.30
CA VAL A 217 -18.82 13.58 -14.05
C VAL A 217 -18.66 12.82 -15.37
N GLU A 218 -19.63 12.93 -16.29
CA GLU A 218 -19.56 12.28 -17.60
C GLU A 218 -18.39 12.81 -18.45
N GLU A 219 -18.18 14.12 -18.42
CA GLU A 219 -17.05 14.76 -19.12
C GLU A 219 -15.70 14.29 -18.57
N ILE A 220 -15.54 14.27 -17.24
CA ILE A 220 -14.33 13.78 -16.57
C ILE A 220 -14.10 12.31 -16.94
N ALA A 221 -15.11 11.46 -16.84
CA ALA A 221 -15.00 10.05 -17.17
C ALA A 221 -14.55 9.85 -18.64
N ARG A 222 -15.20 10.53 -19.59
CA ARG A 222 -14.87 10.43 -21.02
C ARG A 222 -13.45 10.92 -21.32
N LYS A 223 -13.06 12.08 -20.79
CA LYS A 223 -11.71 12.63 -20.99
C LYS A 223 -10.65 11.74 -20.33
N SER A 224 -10.93 11.26 -19.13
CA SER A 224 -10.02 10.37 -18.40
C SER A 224 -9.79 9.04 -19.13
N LEU A 225 -10.82 8.47 -19.76
CA LEU A 225 -10.67 7.25 -20.55
C LEU A 225 -9.68 7.45 -21.71
N TRP A 226 -9.80 8.57 -22.43
CA TRP A 226 -8.85 8.89 -23.50
C TRP A 226 -7.43 9.12 -23.00
N VAL A 227 -7.27 9.87 -21.92
CA VAL A 227 -5.94 10.14 -21.33
C VAL A 227 -5.30 8.84 -20.85
N VAL A 228 -6.03 8.02 -20.08
CA VAL A 228 -5.52 6.74 -19.58
C VAL A 228 -5.21 5.79 -20.75
N PHE A 229 -6.08 5.71 -21.75
CA PHE A 229 -5.84 4.88 -22.94
C PHE A 229 -4.54 5.28 -23.66
N LEU A 230 -4.32 6.57 -23.89
CA LEU A 230 -3.10 7.05 -24.55
C LEU A 230 -1.85 6.76 -23.72
N ILE A 231 -1.92 6.95 -22.40
CA ILE A 231 -0.78 6.67 -21.51
C ILE A 231 -0.49 5.18 -21.49
N THR A 232 -1.48 4.32 -21.31
CA THR A 232 -1.28 2.87 -21.32
C THR A 232 -0.78 2.36 -22.68
N LEU A 233 -1.19 2.99 -23.79
CA LEU A 233 -0.64 2.68 -25.12
C LEU A 233 0.85 3.04 -25.22
N LEU A 234 1.23 4.21 -24.71
CA LEU A 234 2.63 4.64 -24.66
C LEU A 234 3.47 3.74 -23.75
N GLU A 235 2.93 3.34 -22.60
CA GLU A 235 3.57 2.39 -21.69
C GLU A 235 3.77 1.03 -22.36
N ALA A 236 2.77 0.52 -23.06
CA ALA A 236 2.88 -0.73 -23.81
C ALA A 236 3.95 -0.64 -24.92
N ALA A 237 3.98 0.48 -25.66
CA ALA A 237 5.01 0.72 -26.67
C ALA A 237 6.41 0.77 -26.04
N LEU A 238 6.56 1.47 -24.90
CA LEU A 238 7.82 1.55 -24.16
C LEU A 238 8.28 0.16 -23.72
N VAL A 239 7.40 -0.65 -23.13
CA VAL A 239 7.69 -2.03 -22.74
C VAL A 239 8.17 -2.86 -23.94
N LEU A 240 7.50 -2.74 -25.09
CA LEU A 240 7.90 -3.46 -26.30
C LEU A 240 9.27 -3.01 -26.83
N THR A 241 9.60 -1.73 -26.75
CA THR A 241 10.92 -1.22 -27.19
C THR A 241 12.06 -1.59 -26.22
N LEU A 242 11.77 -1.66 -24.92
CA LEU A 242 12.73 -2.04 -23.89
C LEU A 242 12.92 -3.56 -23.78
N ARG A 243 12.09 -4.34 -24.49
CA ARG A 243 12.22 -5.79 -24.55
C ARG A 243 13.49 -6.13 -25.35
N ILE A 244 14.60 -6.30 -24.63
CA ILE A 244 15.83 -6.86 -25.19
C ILE A 244 15.49 -8.30 -25.60
N PRO A 245 15.70 -8.68 -26.89
CA PRO A 245 15.39 -10.02 -27.40
C PRO A 245 16.21 -11.11 -26.72
#